data_AF-A0A847GG90-F1
#
_entry.id   AF-A0A847GG90-F1
#
_cell.length_a   1.000
_cell.length_b   1.000
_cell.length_c   1.000
_cell.angle_alpha   90.00
_cell.angle_beta   90.00
_cell.angle_gamma   90.00
#
_symmetry.space_group_name_H-M   'P 1'
#
loop_
_entity.id
_entity.type
_entity.pdbx_description
1 polymer ?
#
loop_
_entity_poly.entity_id
_entity_poly.type
_entity_poly.pdbx_seq_one_letter_code
_entity_poly.pdbx_strand_id
1 'polypeptide(L)'
;MLKQHSLAAPAALIILAALLAAIPTPAEDSGTGPRPYADSAHAANIDAAIGFLLKDRGFGRWMNLVMLDYLQRKFGLGEQCRHANTFGPPHPTKGDLSLVESLNRLVDPDHQYTPPPLPEDPGLYDFMAHTLYCDRIPVSADFHERLRGQIAKHRGKGGMGDYLTAYNAIACQWMIENGCAGDDYEAFHNELGDALVDIVMRNGRDKDIGFTAMALLYYMGFGDRIPRVWLDQMVDAQQPDGGWKLSPEKKLSDGHPTVMALWVLLEAALPDAPDVPWIPKAGPAPAGK
;
A
#
# COMPACT_ATOMS: atom_id res chain seq x y z
N MET A 1 36.49 7.36 68.20
CA MET A 1 35.77 8.38 67.40
C MET A 1 34.87 7.67 66.40
N LEU A 2 33.66 7.31 66.83
CA LEU A 2 32.59 6.77 65.99
C LEU A 2 31.56 7.90 65.79
N LYS A 3 31.27 8.27 64.54
CA LYS A 3 30.21 9.23 64.23
C LYS A 3 28.89 8.50 63.99
N GLN A 4 27.97 8.68 64.93
CA GLN A 4 26.52 8.51 64.76
C GLN A 4 25.96 9.66 63.91
N HIS A 5 25.13 9.35 62.91
CA HIS A 5 24.05 10.21 62.42
C HIS A 5 22.95 9.25 61.89
N SER A 6 21.94 8.95 62.69
CA SER A 6 20.66 9.67 62.83
C SER A 6 19.71 9.42 61.64
N LEU A 7 18.71 8.58 61.92
CA LEU A 7 17.51 8.30 61.14
C LEU A 7 16.60 9.53 61.09
N ALA A 8 16.12 9.88 59.89
CA ALA A 8 14.84 10.56 59.72
C ALA A 8 14.31 10.32 58.29
N ALA A 9 13.25 9.53 58.18
CA ALA A 9 12.27 9.66 57.11
C ALA A 9 11.16 10.58 57.62
N PRO A 10 10.57 11.42 56.76
CA PRO A 10 9.14 11.23 56.56
C PRO A 10 8.67 11.36 55.11
N ALA A 11 7.61 10.59 54.86
CA ALA A 11 6.59 10.65 53.83
C ALA A 11 6.46 11.96 53.02
N ALA A 12 6.33 11.81 51.69
CA ALA A 12 5.39 12.61 50.90
C ALA A 12 5.09 11.98 49.53
N LEU A 13 3.81 11.69 49.33
CA LEU A 13 3.05 11.63 48.07
C LEU A 13 3.45 10.63 46.98
N ILE A 14 2.81 9.47 47.07
CA ILE A 14 2.39 8.66 45.92
C ILE A 14 1.44 9.54 45.06
N ILE A 15 1.91 10.04 43.92
CA ILE A 15 1.04 10.51 42.83
C ILE A 15 0.66 9.25 42.03
N LEU A 16 -0.34 8.52 42.53
CA LEU A 16 -1.05 7.50 41.76
C LEU A 16 -2.31 8.16 41.18
N ALA A 17 -2.11 9.11 40.28
CA ALA A 17 -3.17 9.79 39.57
C ALA A 17 -3.12 9.42 38.09
N ALA A 18 -3.97 8.45 37.72
CA ALA A 18 -4.56 8.28 36.40
C ALA A 18 -3.60 8.18 35.19
N LEU A 19 -2.84 7.09 35.12
CA LEU A 19 -2.63 6.40 33.84
C LEU A 19 -3.85 5.49 33.57
N LEU A 20 -5.04 6.09 33.53
CA LEU A 20 -6.10 5.55 32.69
C LEU A 20 -5.63 5.89 31.29
N ALA A 21 -5.00 4.93 30.62
CA ALA A 21 -4.90 4.96 29.17
C ALA A 21 -6.27 5.37 28.66
N ALA A 22 -6.34 6.54 28.03
CA ALA A 22 -7.54 6.97 27.35
C ALA A 22 -7.85 5.85 26.36
N ILE A 23 -8.82 5.00 26.71
CA ILE A 23 -9.40 4.07 25.76
C ILE A 23 -9.85 4.99 24.64
N PRO A 24 -9.25 4.89 23.43
CA PRO A 24 -9.66 5.74 22.33
C PRO A 24 -11.16 5.56 22.21
N THR A 25 -11.90 6.65 22.44
CA THR A 25 -13.34 6.68 22.23
C THR A 25 -13.55 6.18 20.81
N PRO A 26 -14.41 5.16 20.57
CA PRO A 26 -14.66 4.67 19.23
C PRO A 26 -14.97 5.88 18.35
N ALA A 27 -14.17 6.04 17.29
CA ALA A 27 -14.19 7.23 16.45
C ALA A 27 -15.64 7.57 16.13
N GLU A 28 -16.08 8.77 16.53
CA GLU A 28 -17.41 9.29 16.21
C GLU A 28 -17.62 9.16 14.70
N ASP A 29 -18.52 8.25 14.35
CA ASP A 29 -19.15 8.05 13.05
C ASP A 29 -18.21 8.33 11.85
N SER A 30 -17.26 7.42 11.59
CA SER A 30 -16.31 7.46 10.47
C SER A 30 -16.96 7.33 9.07
N GLY A 31 -18.26 7.57 8.96
CA GLY A 31 -19.02 7.58 7.72
C GLY A 31 -19.93 6.36 7.62
N THR A 32 -21.20 6.62 7.28
CA THR A 32 -22.30 5.66 7.13
C THR A 32 -22.13 4.68 5.95
N GLY A 33 -20.91 4.45 5.50
CA GLY A 33 -20.61 3.58 4.36
C GLY A 33 -20.61 2.09 4.74
N PRO A 34 -20.70 1.19 3.75
CA PRO A 34 -20.52 -0.24 3.96
C PRO A 34 -19.17 -0.54 4.63
N ARG A 35 -19.21 -1.42 5.64
CA ARG A 35 -18.05 -1.97 6.37
C ARG A 35 -18.05 -3.49 6.20
N PRO A 36 -17.67 -4.02 5.01
CA PRO A 36 -17.74 -5.46 4.74
C PRO A 36 -16.80 -6.28 5.65
N TYR A 37 -15.77 -5.64 6.20
CA TYR A 37 -14.81 -6.20 7.14
C TYR A 37 -15.24 -6.05 8.62
N ALA A 38 -16.48 -5.67 8.94
CA ALA A 38 -16.91 -5.34 10.30
C ALA A 38 -16.72 -6.49 11.32
N ASP A 39 -16.82 -7.74 10.88
CA ASP A 39 -16.64 -8.93 11.71
C ASP A 39 -15.16 -9.35 11.87
N SER A 40 -14.24 -8.67 11.19
CA SER A 40 -12.81 -8.93 11.30
C SER A 40 -12.26 -8.50 12.66
N ALA A 41 -11.32 -9.29 13.20
CA ALA A 41 -10.54 -8.91 14.38
C ALA A 41 -9.75 -7.60 14.19
N HIS A 42 -9.54 -7.18 12.94
CA HIS A 42 -8.80 -5.96 12.58
C HIS A 42 -9.70 -4.81 12.12
N ALA A 43 -11.01 -4.89 12.30
CA ALA A 43 -11.95 -3.87 11.82
C ALA A 43 -11.61 -2.45 12.29
N ALA A 44 -11.23 -2.30 13.57
CA ALA A 44 -10.83 -1.00 14.12
C ALA A 44 -9.54 -0.45 13.48
N ASN A 45 -8.56 -1.31 13.19
CA ASN A 45 -7.33 -0.91 12.52
C ASN A 45 -7.61 -0.44 11.08
N ILE A 46 -8.50 -1.14 10.38
CA ILE A 46 -8.94 -0.81 9.01
C ILE A 46 -9.65 0.55 9.00
N ASP A 47 -10.61 0.79 9.91
CA ASP A 47 -11.31 2.08 9.97
C ASP A 47 -10.35 3.23 10.29
N ALA A 48 -9.40 3.02 11.20
CA ALA A 48 -8.41 4.02 11.56
C ALA A 48 -7.49 4.35 10.36
N ALA A 49 -7.08 3.34 9.58
CA ALA A 49 -6.28 3.52 8.36
C ALA A 49 -7.01 4.33 7.29
N ILE A 50 -8.29 4.00 7.04
CA ILE A 50 -9.15 4.75 6.11
C ILE A 50 -9.29 6.19 6.60
N GLY A 51 -9.59 6.38 7.89
CA GLY A 51 -9.71 7.70 8.50
C GLY A 51 -8.44 8.55 8.36
N PHE A 52 -7.27 7.93 8.49
CA PHE A 52 -5.97 8.57 8.24
C PHE A 52 -5.85 8.99 6.77
N LEU A 53 -6.03 8.07 5.80
CA LEU A 53 -5.81 8.33 4.38
C LEU A 53 -6.71 9.45 3.82
N LEU A 54 -7.95 9.54 4.29
CA LEU A 54 -8.87 10.61 3.87
C LEU A 54 -8.40 12.01 4.34
N LYS A 55 -7.68 12.06 5.48
CA LYS A 55 -7.18 13.29 6.10
C LYS A 55 -5.73 13.60 5.73
N ASP A 56 -4.91 12.60 5.43
CA ASP A 56 -3.51 12.79 5.05
C ASP A 56 -3.40 13.71 3.85
N ARG A 57 -2.39 14.57 3.84
CA ARG A 57 -2.11 15.57 2.80
C ARG A 57 -0.63 15.53 2.40
N GLY A 58 0.03 14.38 2.63
CA GLY A 58 1.45 14.16 2.39
C GLY A 58 1.84 14.05 0.91
N PHE A 59 3.12 13.77 0.68
CA PHE A 59 3.67 13.52 -0.66
C PHE A 59 3.11 12.22 -1.24
N GLY A 60 2.89 12.16 -2.56
CA GLY A 60 2.35 10.97 -3.21
C GLY A 60 0.86 10.70 -2.91
N ARG A 61 0.16 11.68 -2.31
CA ARG A 61 -1.27 11.59 -1.97
C ARG A 61 -2.10 11.08 -3.14
N TRP A 62 -1.83 11.56 -4.36
CA TRP A 62 -2.60 11.12 -5.53
C TRP A 62 -2.55 9.61 -5.69
N MET A 63 -1.35 9.02 -5.70
CA MET A 63 -1.19 7.55 -5.81
C MET A 63 -1.88 6.83 -4.64
N ASN A 64 -1.71 7.31 -3.41
CA ASN A 64 -2.37 6.69 -2.25
C ASN A 64 -3.90 6.67 -2.39
N LEU A 65 -4.51 7.71 -2.98
CA LEU A 65 -5.95 7.77 -3.23
C LEU A 65 -6.38 6.94 -4.45
N VAL A 66 -5.53 6.79 -5.47
CA VAL A 66 -5.75 5.82 -6.55
C VAL A 66 -5.79 4.40 -6.00
N MET A 67 -4.85 4.06 -5.11
CA MET A 67 -4.84 2.77 -4.43
C MET A 67 -6.07 2.60 -3.54
N LEU A 68 -6.48 3.64 -2.80
CA LEU A 68 -7.71 3.59 -1.98
C LEU A 68 -8.97 3.36 -2.83
N ASP A 69 -9.06 3.94 -4.03
CA ASP A 69 -10.14 3.66 -4.99
C ASP A 69 -10.12 2.22 -5.49
N TYR A 70 -8.94 1.69 -5.81
CA TYR A 70 -8.79 0.27 -6.15
C TYR A 70 -9.30 -0.64 -5.03
N LEU A 71 -8.89 -0.38 -3.77
CA LEU A 71 -9.35 -1.13 -2.60
C LEU A 71 -10.86 -0.97 -2.38
N GLN A 72 -11.41 0.22 -2.65
CA GLN A 72 -12.84 0.47 -2.60
C GLN A 72 -13.59 -0.45 -3.57
N ARG A 73 -13.13 -0.56 -4.82
CA ARG A 73 -13.74 -1.42 -5.83
C ARG A 73 -13.59 -2.90 -5.50
N LYS A 74 -12.42 -3.33 -5.06
CA LYS A 74 -12.14 -4.74 -4.74
C LYS A 74 -12.93 -5.22 -3.53
N PHE A 75 -12.93 -4.44 -2.45
CA PHE A 75 -13.48 -4.87 -1.16
C PHE A 75 -14.87 -4.33 -0.86
N GLY A 76 -15.43 -3.45 -1.69
CA GLY A 76 -16.74 -2.85 -1.44
C GLY A 76 -16.72 -1.83 -0.29
N LEU A 77 -15.65 -1.04 -0.18
CA LEU A 77 -15.56 0.02 0.83
C LEU A 77 -16.55 1.16 0.52
N GLY A 78 -16.79 2.04 1.49
CA GLY A 78 -17.70 3.18 1.32
C GLY A 78 -17.31 4.15 0.21
N GLU A 79 -18.31 4.86 -0.33
CA GLU A 79 -18.14 5.82 -1.45
C GLU A 79 -17.13 6.92 -1.15
N GLN A 80 -16.91 7.24 0.14
CA GLN A 80 -15.87 8.19 0.55
C GLN A 80 -14.46 7.73 0.22
N CYS A 81 -14.22 6.46 -0.14
CA CYS A 81 -12.92 5.93 -0.55
C CYS A 81 -12.69 6.06 -2.07
N ARG A 82 -13.71 6.42 -2.86
CA ARG A 82 -13.56 6.57 -4.31
C ARG A 82 -12.70 7.77 -4.67
N HIS A 83 -11.86 7.64 -5.69
CA HIS A 83 -10.97 8.72 -6.12
C HIS A 83 -11.77 9.97 -6.50
N ALA A 84 -12.90 9.80 -7.21
CA ALA A 84 -13.79 10.90 -7.59
C ALA A 84 -14.36 11.71 -6.40
N ASN A 85 -14.47 11.09 -5.22
CA ASN A 85 -14.99 11.72 -4.01
C ASN A 85 -13.89 12.21 -3.05
N THR A 86 -12.66 11.71 -3.19
CA THR A 86 -11.52 12.01 -2.31
C THR A 86 -10.52 13.00 -2.91
N PHE A 87 -10.42 13.01 -4.24
CA PHE A 87 -9.53 13.88 -4.99
C PHE A 87 -10.30 15.06 -5.57
N GLY A 88 -10.80 15.92 -4.67
CA GLY A 88 -11.30 17.24 -5.02
C GLY A 88 -10.16 18.27 -5.14
N PRO A 89 -10.43 19.47 -5.69
CA PRO A 89 -9.47 20.57 -5.67
C PRO A 89 -8.94 20.83 -4.25
N PRO A 90 -7.64 21.18 -4.08
CA PRO A 90 -6.70 21.60 -5.11
C PRO A 90 -6.00 20.44 -5.85
N HIS A 91 -5.68 20.74 -7.12
CA HIS A 91 -5.00 19.91 -8.12
C HIS A 91 -3.76 19.14 -7.63
N PRO A 92 -3.34 18.08 -8.36
CA PRO A 92 -2.12 17.34 -8.07
C PRO A 92 -0.95 18.29 -7.81
N THR A 93 -0.11 17.94 -6.82
CA THR A 93 1.09 18.71 -6.56
C THR A 93 1.99 18.65 -7.79
N LYS A 94 2.94 19.59 -7.94
CA LYS A 94 3.92 19.53 -9.03
C LYS A 94 4.66 18.19 -9.09
N GLY A 95 4.86 17.54 -7.93
CA GLY A 95 5.46 16.20 -7.84
C GLY A 95 4.57 15.09 -8.38
N ASP A 96 3.24 15.23 -8.28
CA ASP A 96 2.28 14.24 -8.76
C ASP A 96 2.05 14.33 -10.27
N LEU A 97 2.31 15.47 -10.92
CA LEU A 97 1.94 15.70 -12.33
C LEU A 97 2.49 14.64 -13.29
N SER A 98 3.75 14.20 -13.11
CA SER A 98 4.34 13.16 -13.95
C SER A 98 3.66 11.79 -13.74
N LEU A 99 3.31 11.47 -12.49
CA LEU A 99 2.58 10.24 -12.15
C LEU A 99 1.16 10.28 -12.68
N VAL A 100 0.48 11.43 -12.56
CA VAL A 100 -0.85 11.62 -13.14
C VAL A 100 -0.75 11.43 -14.64
N GLU A 101 0.16 12.12 -15.33
CA GLU A 101 0.29 11.99 -16.79
C GLU A 101 0.48 10.54 -17.26
N SER A 102 1.37 9.78 -16.59
CA SER A 102 1.70 8.41 -16.99
C SER A 102 0.72 7.36 -16.47
N LEU A 103 0.13 7.53 -15.29
CA LEU A 103 -0.65 6.49 -14.60
C LEU A 103 -2.13 6.85 -14.43
N ASN A 104 -2.63 7.95 -15.01
CA ASN A 104 -4.04 8.35 -14.87
C ASN A 104 -5.02 7.26 -15.30
N ARG A 105 -4.58 6.31 -16.13
CA ARG A 105 -5.42 5.19 -16.57
C ARG A 105 -5.96 4.33 -15.42
N LEU A 106 -5.34 4.40 -14.25
CA LEU A 106 -5.82 3.76 -13.03
C LEU A 106 -7.15 4.35 -12.49
N VAL A 107 -7.49 5.58 -12.88
CA VAL A 107 -8.75 6.26 -12.47
C VAL A 107 -9.61 6.71 -13.65
N ASP A 108 -9.01 6.87 -14.82
CA ASP A 108 -9.68 7.17 -16.08
C ASP A 108 -9.27 6.12 -17.12
N PRO A 109 -10.04 5.03 -17.31
CA PRO A 109 -9.65 3.95 -18.19
C PRO A 109 -9.45 4.37 -19.66
N ASP A 110 -10.00 5.51 -20.08
CA ASP A 110 -9.87 6.05 -21.44
C ASP A 110 -8.68 7.01 -21.60
N HIS A 111 -7.98 7.32 -20.51
CA HIS A 111 -6.79 8.17 -20.55
C HIS A 111 -5.76 7.64 -21.56
N GLN A 112 -5.23 8.55 -22.35
CA GLN A 112 -4.24 8.25 -23.39
C GLN A 112 -2.88 8.74 -22.94
N TYR A 113 -1.90 7.84 -23.02
CA TYR A 113 -0.51 8.13 -22.76
C TYR A 113 0.33 7.20 -23.62
N THR A 114 1.39 7.73 -24.22
CA THR A 114 2.38 6.94 -24.95
C THR A 114 3.66 6.93 -24.12
N PRO A 115 3.97 5.82 -23.43
CA PRO A 115 5.21 5.73 -22.66
C PRO A 115 6.43 5.99 -23.56
N PRO A 116 7.41 6.80 -23.12
CA PRO A 116 8.65 6.97 -23.86
C PRO A 116 9.42 5.63 -23.91
N PRO A 117 10.39 5.48 -24.84
CA PRO A 117 11.26 4.31 -24.83
C PRO A 117 11.90 4.11 -23.46
N LEU A 118 11.88 2.85 -22.96
CA LEU A 118 12.47 2.54 -21.66
C LEU A 118 13.97 2.94 -21.64
N PRO A 119 14.43 3.70 -20.63
CA PRO A 119 15.84 4.07 -20.51
C PRO A 119 16.71 2.86 -20.13
N GLU A 120 18.03 3.01 -20.20
CA GLU A 120 18.98 1.95 -19.83
C GLU A 120 18.83 1.51 -18.37
N ASP A 121 18.57 2.46 -17.47
CA ASP A 121 18.26 2.21 -16.06
C ASP A 121 16.87 2.75 -15.72
N PRO A 122 15.80 1.95 -15.93
CA PRO A 122 14.44 2.33 -15.61
C PRO A 122 14.25 2.62 -14.13
N GLY A 123 13.55 3.72 -13.85
CA GLY A 123 13.04 4.06 -12.55
C GLY A 123 11.79 3.25 -12.18
N LEU A 124 11.27 3.58 -11.00
CA LEU A 124 10.19 2.82 -10.33
C LEU A 124 8.91 2.65 -11.17
N TYR A 125 8.57 3.67 -11.96
CA TYR A 125 7.30 3.74 -12.69
C TYR A 125 7.44 3.47 -14.20
N ASP A 126 8.67 3.33 -14.70
CA ASP A 126 8.90 3.20 -16.15
C ASP A 126 8.26 1.92 -16.70
N PHE A 127 8.51 0.76 -16.08
CA PHE A 127 7.84 -0.48 -16.49
C PHE A 127 6.34 -0.43 -16.23
N MET A 128 5.90 0.12 -15.10
CA MET A 128 4.48 0.22 -14.76
C MET A 128 3.69 1.01 -15.81
N ALA A 129 4.23 2.14 -16.28
CA ALA A 129 3.60 2.89 -17.35
C ALA A 129 3.46 2.04 -18.61
N HIS A 130 4.52 1.35 -19.05
CA HIS A 130 4.44 0.47 -20.24
C HIS A 130 3.41 -0.66 -20.07
N THR A 131 3.38 -1.35 -18.93
CA THR A 131 2.45 -2.47 -18.71
C THR A 131 1.02 -2.01 -18.52
N LEU A 132 0.79 -0.78 -18.05
CA LEU A 132 -0.53 -0.17 -17.94
C LEU A 132 -1.18 0.14 -19.30
N TYR A 133 -0.40 0.31 -20.38
CA TYR A 133 -0.93 0.56 -21.74
C TYR A 133 -0.66 -0.56 -22.74
N CYS A 134 -0.15 -1.71 -22.31
CA CYS A 134 0.33 -2.75 -23.22
C CYS A 134 -0.77 -3.38 -24.10
N ASP A 135 -2.04 -3.34 -23.66
CA ASP A 135 -3.21 -3.79 -24.42
C ASP A 135 -3.56 -2.85 -25.60
N ARG A 136 -3.04 -1.62 -25.57
CA ARG A 136 -3.22 -0.60 -26.60
C ARG A 136 -1.97 -0.36 -27.42
N ILE A 137 -0.80 -0.46 -26.77
CA ILE A 137 0.51 -0.16 -27.34
C ILE A 137 1.39 -1.38 -27.09
N PRO A 138 1.72 -2.18 -28.13
CA PRO A 138 2.60 -3.33 -27.96
C PRO A 138 3.92 -2.91 -27.32
N VAL A 139 4.36 -3.68 -26.31
CA VAL A 139 5.68 -3.50 -25.70
C VAL A 139 6.79 -3.90 -26.68
N SER A 140 8.02 -3.44 -26.42
CA SER A 140 9.16 -3.82 -27.27
C SER A 140 9.46 -5.32 -27.20
N ALA A 141 10.07 -5.87 -28.25
CA ALA A 141 10.36 -7.31 -28.32
C ALA A 141 11.28 -7.82 -27.18
N ASP A 142 12.11 -6.94 -26.62
CA ASP A 142 13.02 -7.21 -25.49
C ASP A 142 12.42 -6.85 -24.12
N PHE A 143 11.16 -6.41 -24.05
CA PHE A 143 10.56 -5.86 -22.84
C PHE A 143 10.57 -6.85 -21.68
N HIS A 144 10.14 -8.09 -21.91
CA HIS A 144 10.10 -9.14 -20.89
C HIS A 144 11.49 -9.48 -20.36
N GLU A 145 12.49 -9.58 -21.25
CA GLU A 145 13.89 -9.81 -20.87
C GLU A 145 14.41 -8.66 -19.98
N ARG A 146 14.12 -7.41 -20.36
CA ARG A 146 14.55 -6.23 -19.59
C ARG A 146 13.89 -6.14 -18.22
N LEU A 147 12.59 -6.44 -18.14
CA LEU A 147 11.85 -6.45 -16.86
C LEU A 147 12.41 -7.51 -15.91
N ARG A 148 12.65 -8.74 -16.41
CA ARG A 148 13.30 -9.81 -15.63
C ARG A 148 14.72 -9.43 -15.22
N GLY A 149 15.51 -8.88 -16.15
CA GLY A 149 16.86 -8.42 -15.89
C GLY A 149 16.92 -7.35 -14.81
N GLN A 150 15.93 -6.45 -14.77
CA GLN A 150 15.82 -5.42 -13.73
C GLN A 150 15.46 -6.01 -12.36
N ILE A 151 14.52 -6.96 -12.30
CA ILE A 151 14.24 -7.69 -11.06
C ILE A 151 15.47 -8.45 -10.57
N ALA A 152 16.14 -9.20 -11.44
CA ALA A 152 17.36 -9.93 -11.09
C ALA A 152 18.50 -8.99 -10.64
N LYS A 153 18.64 -7.84 -11.28
CA LYS A 153 19.62 -6.80 -10.91
C LYS A 153 19.37 -6.26 -9.50
N HIS A 154 18.12 -6.14 -9.06
CA HIS A 154 17.78 -5.43 -7.83
C HIS A 154 17.41 -6.34 -6.65
N ARG A 155 16.98 -7.58 -6.91
CA ARG A 155 16.69 -8.57 -5.88
C ARG A 155 17.89 -8.75 -4.95
N GLY A 156 17.65 -8.77 -3.64
CA GLY A 156 18.70 -8.99 -2.65
C GLY A 156 19.41 -7.73 -2.17
N LYS A 157 19.22 -6.57 -2.83
CA LYS A 157 20.02 -5.36 -2.54
C LYS A 157 19.52 -4.51 -1.37
N GLY A 158 18.30 -4.71 -0.89
CA GLY A 158 17.74 -3.88 0.18
C GLY A 158 17.33 -2.49 -0.32
N GLY A 159 16.68 -1.70 0.55
CA GLY A 159 16.34 -0.31 0.28
C GLY A 159 15.65 -0.11 -1.08
N MET A 160 16.14 0.83 -1.89
CA MET A 160 15.57 1.13 -3.21
C MET A 160 15.59 -0.06 -4.18
N GLY A 161 16.52 -1.01 -4.04
CA GLY A 161 16.52 -2.23 -4.87
C GLY A 161 15.32 -3.12 -4.60
N ASP A 162 14.91 -3.23 -3.34
CA ASP A 162 13.71 -3.99 -2.99
C ASP A 162 12.42 -3.26 -3.43
N TYR A 163 12.39 -1.92 -3.38
CA TYR A 163 11.30 -1.13 -3.99
C TYR A 163 11.19 -1.38 -5.49
N LEU A 164 12.30 -1.30 -6.23
CA LEU A 164 12.31 -1.58 -7.67
C LEU A 164 11.83 -3.01 -7.96
N THR A 165 12.23 -3.98 -7.14
CA THR A 165 11.78 -5.37 -7.28
C THR A 165 10.26 -5.48 -7.07
N ALA A 166 9.73 -4.89 -5.99
CA ALA A 166 8.30 -4.92 -5.68
C ALA A 166 7.45 -4.23 -6.77
N TYR A 167 7.86 -3.05 -7.23
CA TYR A 167 7.12 -2.31 -8.25
C TYR A 167 7.22 -2.96 -9.63
N ASN A 168 8.34 -3.60 -9.96
CA ASN A 168 8.44 -4.42 -11.16
C ASN A 168 7.56 -5.68 -11.07
N ALA A 169 7.32 -6.23 -9.87
CA ALA A 169 6.34 -7.30 -9.68
C ALA A 169 4.91 -6.82 -9.96
N ILE A 170 4.54 -5.59 -9.56
CA ILE A 170 3.26 -4.97 -9.97
C ILE A 170 3.18 -4.87 -11.50
N ALA A 171 4.24 -4.36 -12.14
CA ALA A 171 4.27 -4.24 -13.59
C ALA A 171 4.04 -5.61 -14.27
N CYS A 172 4.66 -6.68 -13.75
CA CYS A 172 4.44 -8.04 -14.20
C CYS A 172 2.97 -8.47 -14.07
N GLN A 173 2.34 -8.22 -12.92
CA GLN A 173 0.93 -8.57 -12.69
C GLN A 173 -0.01 -7.81 -13.64
N TRP A 174 0.25 -6.51 -13.88
CA TRP A 174 -0.53 -5.72 -14.85
C TRP A 174 -0.43 -6.23 -16.27
N MET A 175 0.70 -6.83 -16.68
CA MET A 175 0.75 -7.49 -18.00
C MET A 175 -0.24 -8.66 -18.09
N ILE A 176 -0.44 -9.43 -17.01
CA ILE A 176 -1.45 -10.50 -17.02
C ILE A 176 -2.84 -9.88 -17.16
N GLU A 177 -3.17 -8.92 -16.30
CA GLU A 177 -4.49 -8.28 -16.26
C GLU A 177 -4.86 -7.65 -17.61
N ASN A 178 -3.86 -7.14 -18.33
CA ASN A 178 -4.01 -6.49 -19.62
C ASN A 178 -3.81 -7.44 -20.82
N GLY A 179 -3.56 -8.73 -20.60
CA GLY A 179 -3.43 -9.73 -21.67
C GLY A 179 -2.14 -9.62 -22.50
N CYS A 180 -1.07 -9.08 -21.91
CA CYS A 180 0.23 -8.86 -22.56
C CYS A 180 1.35 -9.73 -21.96
N ALA A 181 1.02 -10.65 -21.05
CA ALA A 181 2.00 -11.55 -20.46
C ALA A 181 2.55 -12.53 -21.52
N GLY A 182 3.86 -12.78 -21.47
CA GLY A 182 4.50 -13.79 -22.31
C GLY A 182 4.22 -15.22 -21.82
N ASP A 183 4.47 -16.21 -22.68
CA ASP A 183 4.15 -17.63 -22.43
C ASP A 183 4.88 -18.22 -21.21
N ASP A 184 6.01 -17.65 -20.80
CA ASP A 184 6.85 -18.10 -19.69
C ASP A 184 6.55 -17.39 -18.36
N TYR A 185 5.40 -16.72 -18.25
CA TYR A 185 5.02 -15.96 -17.07
C TYR A 185 4.82 -16.83 -15.83
N GLU A 186 4.23 -18.03 -15.94
CA GLU A 186 3.88 -18.85 -14.77
C GLU A 186 5.11 -19.23 -13.92
N ALA A 187 6.20 -19.64 -14.57
CA ALA A 187 7.45 -19.94 -13.89
C ALA A 187 7.99 -18.69 -13.17
N PHE A 188 7.97 -17.55 -13.87
CA PHE A 188 8.44 -16.29 -13.33
C PHE A 188 7.55 -15.77 -12.19
N HIS A 189 6.24 -16.01 -12.23
CA HIS A 189 5.27 -15.62 -11.20
C HIS A 189 5.63 -16.21 -9.83
N ASN A 190 6.00 -17.49 -9.79
CA ASN A 190 6.44 -18.14 -8.54
C ASN A 190 7.74 -17.52 -8.00
N GLU A 191 8.68 -17.17 -8.88
CA GLU A 191 9.93 -16.50 -8.49
C GLU A 191 9.68 -15.10 -7.90
N LEU A 192 8.64 -14.39 -8.38
CA LEU A 192 8.21 -13.11 -7.81
C LEU A 192 7.67 -13.30 -6.39
N GLY A 193 6.86 -14.33 -6.16
CA GLY A 193 6.39 -14.69 -4.83
C GLY A 193 7.54 -14.94 -3.85
N ASP A 194 8.57 -15.67 -4.27
CA ASP A 194 9.76 -15.90 -3.46
C ASP A 194 10.54 -14.60 -3.19
N ALA A 195 10.70 -13.75 -4.20
CA ALA A 195 11.37 -12.46 -4.06
C ALA A 195 10.65 -11.53 -3.08
N LEU A 196 9.32 -11.50 -3.08
CA LEU A 196 8.52 -10.70 -2.16
C LEU A 196 8.63 -11.23 -0.71
N VAL A 197 8.62 -12.55 -0.51
CA VAL A 197 8.89 -13.14 0.81
C VAL A 197 10.28 -12.72 1.31
N ASP A 198 11.31 -12.80 0.45
CA ASP A 198 12.67 -12.38 0.81
C ASP A 198 12.73 -10.90 1.23
N ILE A 199 11.96 -10.04 0.57
CA ILE A 199 11.87 -8.60 0.90
C ILE A 199 11.29 -8.40 2.31
N VAL A 200 10.17 -9.06 2.63
CA VAL A 200 9.55 -8.98 3.97
C VAL A 200 10.52 -9.44 5.05
N MET A 201 11.14 -10.60 4.83
CA MET A 201 12.08 -11.21 5.79
C MET A 201 13.28 -10.31 6.07
N ARG A 202 13.81 -9.64 5.05
CA ARG A 202 15.02 -8.81 5.15
C ARG A 202 14.76 -7.44 5.74
N ASN A 203 13.67 -6.79 5.35
CA ASN A 203 13.44 -5.39 5.71
C ASN A 203 12.67 -5.23 7.03
N GLY A 204 11.90 -6.25 7.44
CA GLY A 204 11.03 -6.19 8.60
C GLY A 204 9.55 -6.13 8.20
N ARG A 205 8.69 -6.63 9.10
CA ARG A 205 7.24 -6.74 8.90
C ARG A 205 6.49 -5.52 9.43
N ASP A 206 7.23 -4.55 9.95
CA ASP A 206 6.80 -3.33 10.62
C ASP A 206 7.25 -2.07 9.86
N LYS A 207 7.64 -2.23 8.59
CA LYS A 207 8.14 -1.15 7.73
C LYS A 207 7.43 -1.12 6.39
N ASP A 208 7.46 0.05 5.78
CA ASP A 208 6.80 0.36 4.50
C ASP A 208 7.01 -0.69 3.40
N ILE A 209 8.28 -1.00 3.08
CA ILE A 209 8.59 -1.99 2.05
C ILE A 209 8.14 -3.41 2.42
N GLY A 210 8.08 -3.73 3.72
CA GLY A 210 7.52 -5.00 4.20
C GLY A 210 6.01 -5.06 3.95
N PHE A 211 5.29 -3.99 4.28
CA PHE A 211 3.85 -3.86 3.99
C PHE A 211 3.58 -3.94 2.49
N THR A 212 4.40 -3.25 1.69
CA THR A 212 4.31 -3.29 0.22
C THR A 212 4.45 -4.71 -0.28
N ALA A 213 5.49 -5.44 0.15
CA ALA A 213 5.70 -6.82 -0.30
C ALA A 213 4.59 -7.77 0.18
N MET A 214 4.05 -7.60 1.39
CA MET A 214 2.89 -8.35 1.86
C MET A 214 1.63 -8.06 1.04
N ALA A 215 1.36 -6.80 0.70
CA ALA A 215 0.21 -6.43 -0.13
C ALA A 215 0.30 -7.09 -1.51
N LEU A 216 1.51 -7.11 -2.10
CA LEU A 216 1.75 -7.75 -3.38
C LEU A 216 1.70 -9.27 -3.33
N LEU A 217 2.12 -9.89 -2.22
CA LEU A 217 1.92 -11.33 -2.02
C LEU A 217 0.44 -11.69 -2.07
N TYR A 218 -0.43 -10.95 -1.37
CA TYR A 218 -1.88 -11.17 -1.50
C TYR A 218 -2.38 -10.92 -2.92
N TYR A 219 -2.00 -9.79 -3.52
CA TYR A 219 -2.44 -9.39 -4.86
C TYR A 219 -2.12 -10.43 -5.93
N MET A 220 -0.96 -11.08 -5.81
CA MET A 220 -0.47 -12.10 -6.74
C MET A 220 -0.90 -13.53 -6.34
N GLY A 221 -1.83 -13.68 -5.39
CA GLY A 221 -2.35 -15.01 -5.00
C GLY A 221 -1.43 -15.83 -4.11
N PHE A 222 -0.41 -15.21 -3.50
CA PHE A 222 0.53 -15.83 -2.54
C PHE A 222 0.21 -15.45 -1.08
N GLY A 223 -1.06 -15.14 -0.79
CA GLY A 223 -1.48 -14.72 0.56
C GLY A 223 -1.27 -15.79 1.64
N ASP A 224 -1.27 -17.07 1.26
CA ASP A 224 -0.96 -18.21 2.13
C ASP A 224 0.47 -18.20 2.66
N ARG A 225 1.37 -17.47 1.99
CA ARG A 225 2.77 -17.29 2.41
C ARG A 225 2.94 -16.23 3.49
N ILE A 226 1.87 -15.54 3.90
CA ILE A 226 1.89 -14.51 4.94
C ILE A 226 1.46 -15.14 6.26
N PRO A 227 2.40 -15.46 7.17
CA PRO A 227 2.05 -16.03 8.46
C PRO A 227 1.35 -14.99 9.33
N ARG A 228 0.42 -15.45 10.17
CA ARG A 228 -0.30 -14.59 11.12
C ARG A 228 0.61 -13.65 11.93
N VAL A 229 1.76 -14.14 12.39
CA VAL A 229 2.70 -13.31 13.17
C VAL A 229 3.22 -12.08 12.41
N TRP A 230 3.28 -12.11 11.08
CA TRP A 230 3.65 -10.92 10.31
C TRP A 230 2.52 -9.88 10.30
N LEU A 231 1.26 -10.34 10.19
CA LEU A 231 0.08 -9.47 10.32
C LEU A 231 0.02 -8.84 11.71
N ASP A 232 0.23 -9.63 12.76
CA ASP A 232 0.21 -9.13 14.15
C ASP A 232 1.29 -8.05 14.35
N GLN A 233 2.51 -8.26 13.83
CA GLN A 233 3.60 -7.28 13.87
C GLN A 233 3.28 -5.98 13.13
N MET A 234 2.63 -6.07 11.96
CA MET A 234 2.18 -4.90 11.22
C MET A 234 1.10 -4.15 12.01
N VAL A 235 0.12 -4.85 12.57
CA VAL A 235 -0.96 -4.26 13.37
C VAL A 235 -0.41 -3.52 14.59
N ASP A 236 0.54 -4.14 15.30
CA ASP A 236 1.21 -3.53 16.47
C ASP A 236 2.01 -2.26 16.11
N ALA A 237 2.39 -2.09 14.84
CA ALA A 237 3.11 -0.91 14.36
C ALA A 237 2.18 0.28 14.02
N GLN A 238 0.86 0.11 14.01
CA GLN A 238 -0.09 1.19 13.74
C GLN A 238 0.03 2.29 14.79
N GLN A 239 0.05 3.55 14.35
CA GLN A 239 0.13 4.70 15.25
C GLN A 239 -1.26 5.10 15.77
N PRO A 240 -1.34 5.87 16.87
CA PRO A 240 -2.62 6.33 17.42
C PRO A 240 -3.47 7.19 16.46
N ASP A 241 -2.86 7.76 15.41
CA ASP A 241 -3.57 8.51 14.37
C ASP A 241 -4.19 7.62 13.27
N GLY A 242 -4.01 6.29 13.38
CA GLY A 242 -4.49 5.29 12.43
C GLY A 242 -3.53 5.01 11.26
N GLY A 243 -2.45 5.79 11.12
CA GLY A 243 -1.48 5.58 10.05
C GLY A 243 -0.29 4.70 10.45
N TRP A 244 0.56 4.40 9.47
CA TRP A 244 1.85 3.74 9.65
C TRP A 244 2.98 4.67 9.24
N LYS A 245 4.14 4.50 9.86
CA LYS A 245 5.35 5.26 9.55
C LYS A 245 6.11 4.61 8.39
N LEU A 246 6.87 5.42 7.64
CA LEU A 246 7.81 4.90 6.63
C LEU A 246 8.88 3.98 7.25
N SER A 247 9.34 4.35 8.45
CA SER A 247 10.25 3.55 9.26
C SER A 247 10.01 3.83 10.74
N PRO A 248 10.46 2.93 11.65
CA PRO A 248 10.25 3.12 13.10
C PRO A 248 10.80 4.44 13.63
N GLU A 249 11.82 4.98 12.95
CA GLU A 249 12.57 6.18 13.33
C GLU A 249 11.83 7.47 12.98
N LYS A 250 10.84 7.39 12.08
CA LYS A 250 10.02 8.54 11.71
C LYS A 250 9.00 8.82 12.82
N LYS A 251 8.71 10.10 13.03
CA LYS A 251 7.76 10.54 14.05
C LYS A 251 6.31 10.48 13.58
N LEU A 252 6.09 10.82 12.31
CA LEU A 252 4.76 10.95 11.73
C LEU A 252 4.47 9.75 10.83
N SER A 253 3.20 9.36 10.82
CA SER A 253 2.64 8.43 9.86
C SER A 253 2.70 9.02 8.44
N ASP A 254 2.66 8.15 7.43
CA ASP A 254 2.74 8.49 6.01
C ASP A 254 1.67 7.73 5.22
N GLY A 255 1.15 8.34 4.15
CA GLY A 255 0.08 7.77 3.34
C GLY A 255 0.47 6.47 2.64
N HIS A 256 1.71 6.35 2.14
CA HIS A 256 2.14 5.17 1.39
C HIS A 256 2.14 3.87 2.23
N PRO A 257 2.88 3.78 3.37
CA PRO A 257 2.83 2.60 4.23
C PRO A 257 1.42 2.35 4.78
N THR A 258 0.63 3.41 4.99
CA THR A 258 -0.75 3.25 5.48
C THR A 258 -1.66 2.58 4.45
N VAL A 259 -1.59 2.96 3.17
CA VAL A 259 -2.43 2.31 2.14
C VAL A 259 -1.98 0.88 1.85
N MET A 260 -0.68 0.59 1.95
CA MET A 260 -0.16 -0.78 1.84
C MET A 260 -0.63 -1.65 3.01
N ALA A 261 -0.52 -1.15 4.25
CA ALA A 261 -1.00 -1.87 5.42
C ALA A 261 -2.53 -2.07 5.39
N LEU A 262 -3.29 -1.07 4.94
CA LEU A 262 -4.73 -1.19 4.73
C LEU A 262 -5.06 -2.31 3.75
N TRP A 263 -4.35 -2.39 2.62
CA TRP A 263 -4.55 -3.46 1.64
C TRP A 263 -4.33 -4.84 2.27
N VAL A 264 -3.21 -5.03 2.97
CA VAL A 264 -2.91 -6.30 3.67
C VAL A 264 -4.03 -6.68 4.64
N LEU A 265 -4.53 -5.74 5.44
CA LEU A 265 -5.61 -5.99 6.39
C LEU A 265 -6.93 -6.36 5.72
N LEU A 266 -7.25 -5.75 4.57
CA LEU A 266 -8.46 -6.05 3.81
C LEU A 266 -8.41 -7.44 3.19
N GLU A 267 -7.28 -7.84 2.59
CA GLU A 267 -7.09 -9.19 2.04
C GLU A 267 -7.19 -10.25 3.15
N ALA A 268 -6.62 -9.99 4.32
CA ALA A 268 -6.74 -10.89 5.47
C ALA A 268 -8.16 -10.96 6.04
N ALA A 269 -8.91 -9.85 6.02
CA ALA A 269 -10.28 -9.77 6.52
C ALA A 269 -11.32 -10.36 5.56
N LEU A 270 -11.04 -10.30 4.25
CA LEU A 270 -11.97 -10.63 3.17
C LEU A 270 -11.26 -11.52 2.13
N PRO A 271 -10.83 -12.74 2.50
CA PRO A 271 -10.03 -13.61 1.63
C PRO A 271 -10.77 -14.07 0.37
N ASP A 272 -12.10 -14.03 0.39
CA ASP A 272 -12.96 -14.39 -0.75
C ASP A 272 -13.38 -13.16 -1.59
N ALA A 273 -12.76 -12.00 -1.36
CA ALA A 273 -13.01 -10.82 -2.18
C ALA A 273 -12.69 -11.11 -3.66
N PRO A 274 -13.51 -10.63 -4.61
CA PRO A 274 -13.30 -10.94 -6.01
C PRO A 274 -11.98 -10.33 -6.52
N ASP A 275 -11.40 -10.98 -7.53
CA ASP A 275 -10.34 -10.37 -8.31
C ASP A 275 -10.91 -9.21 -9.14
N VAL A 276 -10.30 -8.03 -8.98
CA VAL A 276 -10.67 -6.82 -9.69
C VAL A 276 -9.40 -6.26 -10.33
N PRO A 277 -9.39 -5.96 -11.64
CA PRO A 277 -8.21 -5.36 -12.26
C PRO A 277 -7.98 -3.93 -11.78
N TRP A 278 -6.73 -3.47 -11.88
CA TRP A 278 -6.38 -2.10 -11.51
C TRP A 278 -7.05 -1.07 -12.40
N ILE A 279 -7.07 -1.29 -13.71
CA ILE A 279 -7.79 -0.42 -14.64
C ILE A 279 -9.30 -0.67 -14.47
N PRO A 280 -10.09 0.35 -14.07
CA PRO A 280 -11.53 0.21 -13.99
C PRO A 280 -12.10 -0.19 -15.36
N LYS A 281 -13.05 -1.11 -15.41
CA LYS A 281 -13.80 -1.34 -16.65
C LYS A 281 -14.49 -0.04 -17.02
N ALA A 282 -14.37 0.38 -18.29
CA ALA A 282 -15.11 1.54 -18.78
C ALA A 282 -16.59 1.37 -18.42
N GLY A 283 -17.10 2.28 -17.58
CA GLY A 283 -18.53 2.34 -17.33
C GLY A 283 -19.26 2.74 -18.62
N PRO A 284 -20.58 2.53 -18.70
CA PRO A 284 -21.35 3.20 -19.73
C PRO A 284 -21.06 4.70 -19.64
N ALA A 285 -20.71 5.33 -20.78
CA ALA A 285 -20.48 6.76 -20.83
C ALA A 285 -21.65 7.48 -20.13
N PRO A 286 -21.39 8.47 -19.26
CA PRO A 286 -22.47 9.21 -18.62
C PRO A 286 -23.35 9.77 -19.72
N ALA A 287 -24.65 9.45 -19.68
CA ALA A 287 -25.62 9.98 -20.64
C ALA A 287 -25.45 11.50 -20.66
N GLY A 288 -25.01 12.02 -21.82
CA GLY A 288 -24.68 13.44 -21.97
C GLY A 288 -25.83 14.29 -21.43
N LYS A 289 -25.49 15.18 -20.49
CA LYS A 289 -26.41 16.24 -20.05
C LYS A 289 -26.45 17.35 -21.08
#